data_AF-A0AAD4HBT1-F1
#
_entry.id   AF-A0AAD4HBT1-F1
#
_cell.length_a   1.000
_cell.length_b   1.000
_cell.length_c   1.000
_cell.angle_alpha   90.00
_cell.angle_beta   90.00
_cell.angle_gamma   90.00
#
_symmetry.space_group_name_H-M   'P 1'
#
loop_
_entity.id
_entity.type
_entity.pdbx_description
1 polymer ?
#
loop_
_entity_poly.entity_id
_entity_poly.type
_entity_poly.pdbx_seq_one_letter_code
_entity_poly.pdbx_strand_id
1 'polypeptide(L)'
;MRCTSLYTDKYAALSNYLWTHYREALKSVRLLTAELETIKAELRLSDNDFPGFFDQERIYLDGLKQPAPRDRLSIRYVEVLDELAERRAEWDLARESGNNALNGVHIGSLEQMHDALKQARIRVNSSYAKLQHAEGLVAHCETLLSVDERWLIGGDEYKRFKEEATLGKYHTALDELEHLVVMRLFELSKLSLSGTGYKLRQQISKALQRRSDTIRNAINRYNIQAASLIPPRQTITWKDIAEYSFLGEFDLLHKDWARPAHREATTKYFKLCRAREEIIRLNIEIRRLRTAIHDETIDTSAVIDELLVANPLLAAELKRQWRSRAAINAVHTYRLDQIERLFGFSGISGIGTRLANPAFSRPVNTNGASSAQAENPDSSASEFHDIEALDREEHEVVTEDMADFCTQ
;
A
#
# COMPACT_ATOMS: atom_id res chain seq x y z
N MET A 1 16.89 2.61 -39.12
CA MET A 1 16.20 3.90 -39.34
C MET A 1 15.02 4.17 -38.41
N ARG A 2 14.34 3.17 -37.81
CA ARG A 2 13.22 3.43 -36.85
C ARG A 2 13.67 3.85 -35.44
N CYS A 3 14.88 3.49 -35.00
CA CYS A 3 15.36 3.81 -33.64
C CYS A 3 15.81 5.28 -33.48
N THR A 4 16.35 5.89 -34.55
CA THR A 4 16.76 7.30 -34.57
C THR A 4 15.60 8.28 -34.64
N SER A 5 14.46 7.90 -35.24
CA SER A 5 13.26 8.76 -35.26
C SER A 5 12.65 8.85 -33.86
N LEU A 6 12.56 7.73 -33.14
CA LEU A 6 11.97 7.69 -31.79
C LEU A 6 12.74 8.54 -30.77
N TYR A 7 14.07 8.56 -30.84
CA TYR A 7 14.92 9.41 -29.97
C TYR A 7 14.80 10.90 -30.32
N THR A 8 14.70 11.22 -31.62
CA THR A 8 14.53 12.59 -32.10
C THR A 8 13.15 13.15 -31.72
N ASP A 9 12.11 12.33 -31.78
CA ASP A 9 10.75 12.70 -31.37
C ASP A 9 10.66 12.97 -29.87
N LYS A 10 11.30 12.13 -29.04
CA LYS A 10 11.38 12.35 -27.59
C LYS A 10 12.10 13.66 -27.24
N TYR A 11 13.23 13.94 -27.89
CA TYR A 11 13.94 15.21 -27.69
C TYR A 11 13.06 16.42 -28.06
N ALA A 12 12.44 16.39 -29.24
CA ALA A 12 11.57 17.47 -29.71
C ALA A 12 10.38 17.75 -28.77
N ALA A 13 9.92 16.74 -28.02
CA ALA A 13 8.84 16.86 -27.05
C ALA A 13 9.24 17.49 -25.70
N LEU A 14 10.54 17.55 -25.34
CA LEU A 14 10.99 17.95 -23.99
C LEU A 14 10.46 19.33 -23.55
N SER A 15 10.67 20.35 -24.38
CA SER A 15 10.18 21.70 -24.05
C SER A 15 8.66 21.80 -23.91
N ASN A 16 7.92 20.93 -24.62
CA ASN A 16 6.46 20.89 -24.54
C ASN A 16 6.02 20.23 -23.23
N TYR A 17 6.67 19.14 -22.85
CA TYR A 17 6.51 18.49 -21.55
C TYR A 17 6.75 19.50 -20.41
N LEU A 18 7.89 20.20 -20.42
CA LEU A 18 8.23 21.21 -19.41
C LEU A 18 7.19 22.33 -19.34
N TRP A 19 6.76 22.86 -20.50
CA TRP A 19 5.75 23.93 -20.56
C TRP A 19 4.40 23.49 -19.96
N THR A 20 3.91 22.31 -20.35
CA THR A 20 2.63 21.79 -19.89
C THR A 20 2.65 21.52 -18.39
N HIS A 21 3.65 20.78 -17.91
CA HIS A 21 3.74 20.44 -16.49
C HIS A 21 3.99 21.66 -15.60
N TYR A 22 4.75 22.67 -16.06
CA TYR A 22 4.95 23.89 -15.29
C TYR A 22 3.63 24.64 -15.07
N ARG A 23 2.82 24.77 -16.12
CA ARG A 23 1.49 25.42 -16.04
C ARG A 23 0.52 24.63 -15.18
N GLU A 24 0.52 23.31 -15.29
CA GLU A 24 -0.29 22.42 -14.47
C GLU A 24 0.09 22.51 -12.99
N ALA A 25 1.39 22.52 -12.67
CA ALA A 25 1.87 22.66 -11.31
C ALA A 25 1.48 24.04 -10.73
N LEU A 26 1.65 25.13 -11.48
CA LEU A 26 1.20 26.46 -11.06
C LEU A 26 -0.31 26.51 -10.81
N LYS A 27 -1.11 25.92 -11.71
CA LYS A 27 -2.57 25.86 -11.56
C LYS A 27 -2.95 25.06 -10.31
N SER A 28 -2.32 23.90 -10.10
CA SER A 28 -2.54 23.05 -8.93
C SER A 28 -2.18 23.77 -7.64
N VAL A 29 -1.04 24.46 -7.57
CA VAL A 29 -0.66 25.25 -6.39
C VAL A 29 -1.71 26.30 -6.08
N ARG A 30 -2.17 27.07 -7.07
CA ARG A 30 -3.18 28.11 -6.87
C ARG A 30 -4.53 27.55 -6.39
N LEU A 31 -5.02 26.50 -7.05
CA LEU A 31 -6.30 25.87 -6.73
C LEU A 31 -6.25 25.23 -5.33
N LEU A 32 -5.28 24.36 -5.10
CA LEU A 32 -5.19 23.59 -3.85
C LEU A 32 -4.90 24.49 -2.65
N THR A 33 -4.14 25.58 -2.82
CA THR A 33 -3.94 26.55 -1.74
C THR A 33 -5.29 27.16 -1.33
N ALA A 34 -6.10 27.63 -2.28
CA ALA A 34 -7.40 28.23 -1.96
C ALA A 34 -8.38 27.21 -1.34
N GLU A 35 -8.44 25.99 -1.88
CA GLU A 35 -9.31 24.93 -1.34
C GLU A 35 -8.88 24.51 0.07
N LEU A 36 -7.58 24.37 0.32
CA LEU A 36 -7.07 23.99 1.63
C LEU A 36 -7.31 25.05 2.68
N GLU A 37 -7.18 26.34 2.37
CA GLU A 37 -7.48 27.40 3.34
C GLU A 37 -8.94 27.34 3.81
N THR A 38 -9.89 27.08 2.90
CA THR A 38 -11.30 26.87 3.25
C THR A 38 -11.47 25.65 4.17
N ILE A 39 -10.92 24.50 3.76
CA ILE A 39 -11.07 23.24 4.50
C ILE A 39 -10.41 23.32 5.89
N LYS A 40 -9.23 23.95 5.99
CA LYS A 40 -8.53 24.18 7.26
C LYS A 40 -9.36 25.05 8.21
N ALA A 41 -9.98 26.11 7.70
CA ALA A 41 -10.83 26.98 8.50
C ALA A 41 -12.08 26.24 9.02
N GLU A 42 -12.72 25.44 8.17
CA GLU A 42 -13.90 24.64 8.53
C GLU A 42 -13.59 23.55 9.56
N LEU A 43 -12.51 22.80 9.35
CA LEU A 43 -12.12 21.67 10.20
C LEU A 43 -11.21 22.05 11.37
N ARG A 44 -10.83 23.33 11.48
CA ARG A 44 -9.87 23.86 12.46
C ARG A 44 -8.53 23.14 12.44
N LEU A 45 -8.03 22.86 11.24
CA LEU A 45 -6.76 22.18 11.00
C LEU A 45 -5.64 23.16 10.65
N SER A 46 -4.41 22.75 10.92
CA SER A 46 -3.16 23.41 10.58
C SER A 46 -2.32 22.52 9.66
N ASP A 47 -1.29 23.11 9.02
CA ASP A 47 -0.37 22.34 8.17
C ASP A 47 0.39 21.24 8.94
N ASN A 48 0.53 21.38 10.27
CA ASN A 48 1.21 20.40 11.12
C ASN A 48 0.36 19.15 11.40
N ASP A 49 -0.95 19.23 11.21
CA ASP A 49 -1.85 18.11 11.49
C ASP A 49 -1.74 17.03 10.41
N PHE A 50 -1.48 17.41 9.15
CA PHE A 50 -1.44 16.45 8.03
C PHE A 50 -0.26 15.46 8.11
N PRO A 51 0.99 15.88 8.42
CA PRO A 51 2.05 14.92 8.72
C PRO A 51 1.70 14.00 9.89
N GLY A 52 1.07 14.54 10.94
CA GLY A 52 0.63 13.75 12.09
C GLY A 52 -0.41 12.69 11.71
N PHE A 53 -1.36 13.01 10.83
CA PHE A 53 -2.32 12.06 10.29
C PHE A 53 -1.65 10.93 9.52
N PHE A 54 -0.68 11.26 8.67
CA PHE A 54 0.09 10.27 7.91
C PHE A 54 0.89 9.32 8.83
N ASP A 55 1.55 9.86 9.86
CA ASP A 55 2.31 9.05 10.81
C ASP A 55 1.41 8.14 11.65
N GLN A 56 0.26 8.64 12.10
CA GLN A 56 -0.73 7.85 12.84
C GLN A 56 -1.30 6.72 11.98
N GLU A 57 -1.58 6.99 10.71
CA GLU A 57 -2.01 5.97 9.75
C GLU A 57 -0.92 4.91 9.55
N ARG A 58 0.34 5.32 9.36
CA ARG A 58 1.45 4.39 9.20
C ARG A 58 1.61 3.48 10.42
N ILE A 59 1.60 4.03 11.63
CA ILE A 59 1.70 3.25 12.88
C ILE A 59 0.54 2.26 12.99
N TYR A 60 -0.67 2.70 12.65
CA TYR A 60 -1.84 1.84 12.64
C TYR A 60 -1.70 0.67 11.65
N LEU A 61 -1.31 0.96 10.42
CA LEU A 61 -1.11 -0.07 9.38
C LEU A 61 0.04 -1.02 9.71
N ASP A 62 1.13 -0.52 10.31
CA ASP A 62 2.22 -1.36 10.80
C ASP A 62 1.76 -2.29 11.94
N GLY A 63 0.83 -1.84 12.79
CA GLY A 63 0.21 -2.66 13.83
C GLY A 63 -0.78 -3.71 13.32
N LEU A 64 -1.25 -3.60 12.07
CA LEU A 64 -2.10 -4.60 11.41
C LEU A 64 -1.29 -5.72 10.74
N LYS A 65 0.05 -5.61 10.71
CA LYS A 65 0.89 -6.66 10.14
C LYS A 65 0.69 -7.95 10.91
N GLN A 66 0.57 -9.04 10.14
CA GLN A 66 0.42 -10.36 10.71
C GLN A 66 1.64 -10.70 11.60
N PRO A 67 1.43 -11.31 12.77
CA PRO A 67 2.53 -11.65 13.67
C PRO A 67 3.55 -12.54 12.97
N ALA A 68 4.82 -12.44 13.38
CA ALA A 68 5.88 -13.25 12.80
C ALA A 68 5.53 -14.74 12.89
N PRO A 69 6.05 -15.61 11.99
CA PRO A 69 5.71 -17.04 12.01
C PRO A 69 5.90 -17.71 13.38
N ARG A 70 6.94 -17.29 14.13
CA ARG A 70 7.18 -17.75 15.50
C ARG A 70 6.12 -17.28 16.50
N ASP A 71 5.68 -16.02 16.39
CA ASP A 71 4.65 -15.45 17.27
C ASP A 71 3.29 -16.09 16.99
N ARG A 72 2.99 -16.43 15.73
CA ARG A 72 1.81 -17.23 15.36
C ARG A 72 1.79 -18.60 16.00
N LEU A 73 2.94 -19.30 15.95
CA LEU A 73 3.09 -20.59 16.62
C LEU A 73 2.97 -20.44 18.14
N SER A 74 3.45 -19.33 18.71
CA SER A 74 3.36 -19.04 20.15
C SER A 74 1.93 -18.72 20.59
N ILE A 75 1.17 -17.97 19.80
CA ILE A 75 -0.28 -17.77 19.97
C ILE A 75 -1.01 -19.11 19.93
N ARG A 76 -0.72 -19.95 18.91
CA ARG A 76 -1.31 -21.29 18.80
C ARG A 76 -0.96 -22.14 20.01
N TYR A 77 0.28 -22.08 20.48
CA TYR A 77 0.73 -22.83 21.65
C TYR A 77 -0.07 -22.44 22.89
N VAL A 78 -0.29 -21.15 23.15
CA VAL A 78 -1.14 -20.67 24.25
C VAL A 78 -2.58 -21.20 24.13
N GLU A 79 -3.18 -21.17 22.94
CA GLU A 79 -4.53 -21.71 22.75
C GLU A 79 -4.62 -23.22 23.01
N VAL A 80 -3.59 -23.97 22.62
CA VAL A 80 -3.53 -25.41 22.86
C VAL A 80 -3.27 -25.70 24.35
N LEU A 81 -2.52 -24.84 25.07
CA LEU A 81 -2.37 -24.94 26.52
C LEU A 81 -3.69 -24.69 27.26
N ASP A 82 -4.50 -23.71 26.80
CA ASP A 82 -5.86 -23.52 27.31
C ASP A 82 -6.73 -24.75 27.07
N GLU A 83 -6.68 -25.29 25.84
CA GLU A 83 -7.42 -26.48 25.46
C GLU A 83 -7.02 -27.69 26.32
N LEU A 84 -5.72 -27.85 26.59
CA LEU A 84 -5.20 -28.90 27.47
C LEU A 84 -5.76 -28.76 28.89
N ALA A 85 -5.77 -27.54 29.45
CA ALA A 85 -6.31 -27.28 30.77
C ALA A 85 -7.81 -27.63 30.86
N GLU A 86 -8.59 -27.24 29.84
CA GLU A 86 -10.01 -27.59 29.75
C GLU A 86 -10.24 -29.09 29.63
N ARG A 87 -9.51 -29.79 28.75
CA ARG A 87 -9.66 -31.24 28.56
C ARG A 87 -9.24 -32.02 29.81
N ARG A 88 -8.26 -31.52 30.55
CA ARG A 88 -7.84 -32.11 31.83
C ARG A 88 -8.96 -32.01 32.86
N ALA A 89 -9.58 -30.84 33.00
CA ALA A 89 -10.74 -30.65 33.87
C ALA A 89 -11.94 -31.52 33.44
N GLU A 90 -12.23 -31.63 32.14
CA GLU A 90 -13.31 -32.49 31.60
C GLU A 90 -13.07 -33.96 31.97
N TRP A 91 -11.83 -34.45 31.82
CA TRP A 91 -11.47 -35.81 32.17
C TRP A 91 -11.54 -36.05 33.68
N ASP A 92 -11.07 -35.13 34.51
CA ASP A 92 -11.16 -35.24 35.96
C ASP A 92 -12.60 -35.35 36.43
N LEU A 93 -13.50 -34.50 35.91
CA LEU A 93 -14.94 -34.58 36.18
C LEU A 93 -15.56 -35.89 35.69
N ALA A 94 -15.20 -36.34 34.48
CA ALA A 94 -15.71 -37.60 33.94
C ALA A 94 -15.24 -38.80 34.79
N ARG A 95 -13.99 -38.77 35.24
CA ARG A 95 -13.38 -39.79 36.11
C ARG A 95 -14.03 -39.82 37.48
N GLU A 96 -14.25 -38.66 38.10
CA GLU A 96 -14.98 -38.55 39.37
C GLU A 96 -16.41 -39.06 39.23
N SER A 97 -17.13 -38.65 38.19
CA SER A 97 -18.47 -39.15 37.89
C SER A 97 -18.49 -40.67 37.68
N GLY A 98 -17.47 -41.23 37.03
CA GLY A 98 -17.34 -42.68 36.83
C GLY A 98 -17.07 -43.43 38.12
N ASN A 99 -16.20 -42.90 38.99
CA ASN A 99 -15.94 -43.45 40.32
C ASN A 99 -17.19 -43.42 41.21
N ASN A 100 -17.95 -42.32 41.15
CA ASN A 100 -19.22 -42.20 41.87
C ASN A 100 -20.26 -43.20 41.37
N ALA A 101 -20.31 -43.46 40.06
CA ALA A 101 -21.17 -44.49 39.48
C ALA A 101 -20.74 -45.92 39.88
N LEU A 102 -19.48 -46.16 40.22
CA LEU A 102 -19.02 -47.45 40.72
C LEU A 102 -19.24 -47.64 42.22
N ASN A 103 -19.10 -46.56 43.00
CA ASN A 103 -19.13 -46.61 44.47
C ASN A 103 -20.50 -46.24 45.08
N GLY A 104 -21.44 -45.70 44.30
CA GLY A 104 -22.75 -45.27 44.78
C GLY A 104 -23.67 -46.43 45.15
N VAL A 105 -24.46 -46.27 46.22
CA VAL A 105 -25.57 -47.18 46.55
C VAL A 105 -26.67 -46.98 45.52
N HIS A 106 -26.81 -47.93 44.58
CA HIS A 106 -27.78 -47.82 43.50
C HIS A 106 -29.19 -48.20 43.99
N ILE A 107 -30.11 -47.24 43.96
CA ILE A 107 -31.54 -47.45 44.21
C ILE A 107 -32.23 -47.41 42.83
N GLY A 108 -32.38 -48.55 42.17
CA GLY A 108 -32.95 -48.63 40.81
C GLY A 108 -32.92 -50.04 40.19
N SER A 109 -33.46 -50.17 38.96
CA SER A 109 -33.44 -51.43 38.19
C SER A 109 -32.02 -51.77 37.72
N LEU A 110 -31.70 -53.07 37.60
CA LEU A 110 -30.39 -53.56 37.17
C LEU A 110 -29.99 -53.07 35.76
N GLU A 111 -30.95 -52.88 34.86
CA GLU A 111 -30.73 -52.28 33.54
C GLU A 111 -30.27 -50.82 33.62
N GLN A 112 -30.88 -50.02 34.51
CA GLN A 112 -30.52 -48.61 34.70
C GLN A 112 -29.10 -48.48 35.26
N MET A 113 -28.67 -49.41 36.12
CA MET A 113 -27.29 -49.46 36.62
C MET A 113 -26.31 -49.78 35.48
N HIS A 114 -26.64 -50.77 34.66
CA HIS A 114 -25.80 -51.18 33.53
C HIS A 114 -25.61 -50.05 32.52
N ASP A 115 -26.69 -49.34 32.18
CA ASP A 115 -26.64 -48.20 31.27
C ASP A 115 -25.85 -47.03 31.86
N ALA A 116 -26.02 -46.71 33.15
CA ALA A 116 -25.26 -45.67 33.82
C ALA A 116 -23.75 -45.96 33.82
N LEU A 117 -23.36 -47.20 34.13
CA LEU A 117 -21.96 -47.64 34.10
C LEU A 117 -21.37 -47.62 32.68
N LYS A 118 -22.15 -48.06 31.70
CA LYS A 118 -21.75 -48.02 30.28
C LYS A 118 -21.52 -46.58 29.82
N GLN A 119 -22.43 -45.66 30.15
CA GLN A 119 -22.30 -44.24 29.82
C GLN A 119 -21.11 -43.59 30.52
N ALA A 120 -20.90 -43.89 31.80
CA ALA A 120 -19.73 -43.42 32.55
C ALA A 120 -18.42 -43.88 31.90
N ARG A 121 -18.31 -45.16 31.54
CA ARG A 121 -17.14 -45.70 30.83
C ARG A 121 -16.89 -45.01 29.49
N ILE A 122 -17.93 -44.80 28.70
CA ILE A 122 -17.82 -44.10 27.41
C ILE A 122 -17.32 -42.67 27.61
N ARG A 123 -17.88 -41.94 28.59
CA ARG A 123 -17.47 -40.56 28.90
C ARG A 123 -16.01 -40.47 29.37
N VAL A 124 -15.56 -41.36 30.26
CA VAL A 124 -14.17 -41.41 30.72
C VAL A 124 -13.22 -41.70 29.56
N ASN A 125 -13.53 -42.72 28.75
CA ASN A 125 -12.68 -43.08 27.61
C ASN A 125 -12.63 -41.96 26.55
N SER A 126 -13.78 -41.33 26.25
CA SER A 126 -13.86 -40.25 25.28
C SER A 126 -13.12 -38.99 25.75
N SER A 127 -13.32 -38.57 27.01
CA SER A 127 -12.59 -37.43 27.58
C SER A 127 -11.09 -37.68 27.68
N TYR A 128 -10.68 -38.91 28.03
CA TYR A 128 -9.27 -39.29 28.04
C TYR A 128 -8.63 -39.24 26.65
N ALA A 129 -9.33 -39.73 25.62
CA ALA A 129 -8.84 -39.64 24.23
C ALA A 129 -8.67 -38.18 23.78
N LYS A 130 -9.59 -37.28 24.15
CA LYS A 130 -9.46 -35.83 23.91
C LYS A 130 -8.25 -35.24 24.64
N LEU A 131 -8.03 -35.63 25.90
CA LEU A 131 -6.88 -35.19 26.69
C LEU A 131 -5.56 -35.63 26.04
N GLN A 132 -5.46 -36.89 25.59
CA GLN A 132 -4.28 -37.38 24.89
C GLN A 132 -4.01 -36.63 23.58
N HIS A 133 -5.06 -36.31 22.83
CA HIS A 133 -4.93 -35.51 21.62
C HIS A 133 -4.40 -34.10 21.94
N ALA A 134 -4.94 -33.45 22.98
CA ALA A 134 -4.46 -32.14 23.42
C ALA A 134 -2.99 -32.17 23.88
N GLU A 135 -2.58 -33.16 24.69
CA GLU A 135 -1.17 -33.38 25.08
C GLU A 135 -0.27 -33.54 23.85
N GLY A 136 -0.72 -34.29 22.84
CA GLY A 136 0.03 -34.47 21.59
C GLY A 136 0.21 -33.16 20.80
N LEU A 137 -0.82 -32.32 20.75
CA LEU A 137 -0.73 -31.00 20.11
C LEU A 137 0.22 -30.06 20.86
N VAL A 138 0.19 -30.08 22.20
CA VAL A 138 1.10 -29.30 23.04
C VAL A 138 2.55 -29.71 22.78
N ALA A 139 2.85 -31.01 22.82
CA ALA A 139 4.20 -31.54 22.56
C ALA A 139 4.70 -31.19 21.15
N HIS A 140 3.80 -31.22 20.15
CA HIS A 140 4.13 -30.80 18.80
C HIS A 140 4.52 -29.31 18.73
N CYS A 141 3.75 -28.43 19.40
CA CYS A 141 4.06 -27.00 19.46
C CYS A 141 5.37 -26.73 20.22
N GLU A 142 5.62 -27.43 21.33
CA GLU A 142 6.86 -27.34 22.12
C GLU A 142 8.09 -27.71 21.26
N THR A 143 7.96 -28.75 20.45
CA THR A 143 9.02 -29.16 19.50
C THR A 143 9.30 -28.09 18.46
N LEU A 144 8.25 -27.50 17.86
CA LEU A 144 8.40 -26.45 16.85
C LEU A 144 8.96 -25.15 17.41
N LEU A 145 8.61 -24.80 18.65
CA LEU A 145 9.08 -23.58 19.32
C LEU A 145 10.45 -23.75 20.01
N SER A 146 10.93 -25.00 20.11
CA SER A 146 12.14 -25.36 20.88
C SER A 146 12.04 -24.89 22.33
N VAL A 147 10.92 -25.22 22.97
CA VAL A 147 10.64 -24.91 24.38
C VAL A 147 11.04 -26.10 25.24
N ASP A 148 12.00 -25.89 26.13
CA ASP A 148 12.50 -26.94 27.03
C ASP A 148 11.55 -27.19 28.21
N GLU A 149 10.92 -26.13 28.73
CA GLU A 149 9.96 -26.19 29.84
C GLU A 149 8.59 -25.63 29.42
N ARG A 150 7.54 -26.43 29.61
CA ARG A 150 6.16 -26.03 29.29
C ARG A 150 5.78 -24.73 29.98
N TRP A 151 5.19 -23.80 29.22
CA TRP A 151 4.75 -22.52 29.77
C TRP A 151 3.70 -22.71 30.86
N LEU A 152 3.96 -22.12 32.03
CA LEU A 152 3.01 -22.11 33.12
C LEU A 152 1.82 -21.19 32.76
N ILE A 153 0.60 -21.67 33.00
CA ILE A 153 -0.61 -20.85 32.87
C ILE A 153 -0.48 -19.64 33.81
N GLY A 154 -0.50 -18.44 33.24
CA GLY A 154 -0.31 -17.19 33.97
C GLY A 154 1.15 -16.73 34.11
N GLY A 155 2.12 -17.46 33.56
CA GLY A 155 3.49 -16.99 33.38
C GLY A 155 3.59 -15.84 32.37
N ASP A 156 4.74 -15.17 32.30
CA ASP A 156 4.91 -13.95 31.51
C ASP A 156 4.79 -14.21 30.00
N GLU A 157 5.41 -15.28 29.51
CA GLU A 157 5.34 -15.68 28.09
C GLU A 157 3.91 -16.08 27.69
N TYR A 158 3.24 -16.86 28.54
CA TYR A 158 1.84 -17.21 28.35
C TYR A 158 0.96 -15.96 28.32
N LYS A 159 1.10 -15.02 29.27
CA LYS A 159 0.29 -13.79 29.32
C LYS A 159 0.47 -12.95 28.08
N ARG A 160 1.71 -12.72 27.64
CA ARG A 160 2.02 -11.94 26.45
C ARG A 160 1.30 -12.48 25.21
N PHE A 161 1.44 -13.78 24.94
CA PHE A 161 0.83 -14.37 23.75
C PHE A 161 -0.67 -14.63 23.92
N LYS A 162 -1.18 -14.71 25.15
CA LYS A 162 -2.61 -14.72 25.45
C LYS A 162 -3.27 -13.37 25.13
N GLU A 163 -2.63 -12.27 25.51
CA GLU A 163 -3.06 -10.91 25.15
C GLU A 163 -3.07 -10.74 23.63
N GLU A 164 -2.00 -11.18 22.95
CA GLU A 164 -1.90 -11.13 21.50
C GLU A 164 -2.96 -12.02 20.80
N ALA A 165 -3.22 -13.22 21.31
CA ALA A 165 -4.30 -14.09 20.82
C ALA A 165 -5.67 -13.43 20.95
N THR A 166 -5.91 -12.74 22.07
CA THR A 166 -7.17 -12.05 22.36
C THR A 166 -7.36 -10.85 21.45
N LEU A 167 -6.29 -10.09 21.22
CA LEU A 167 -6.25 -8.98 20.28
C LEU A 167 -6.45 -9.45 18.82
N GLY A 168 -5.86 -10.58 18.43
CA GLY A 168 -6.07 -11.18 17.11
C GLY A 168 -7.52 -11.64 16.88
N LYS A 169 -8.17 -12.23 17.90
CA LYS A 169 -9.60 -12.59 17.84
C LYS A 169 -10.49 -11.36 17.70
N TYR A 170 -10.14 -10.29 18.42
CA TYR A 170 -10.81 -9.00 18.28
C TYR A 170 -10.68 -8.44 16.86
N HIS A 171 -9.47 -8.33 16.31
CA HIS A 171 -9.27 -7.84 14.93
C HIS A 171 -10.00 -8.72 13.89
N THR A 172 -9.96 -10.05 14.04
CA THR A 172 -10.68 -10.94 13.11
C THR A 172 -12.19 -10.72 13.14
N ALA A 173 -12.78 -10.60 14.34
CA ALA A 173 -14.20 -10.30 14.49
C ALA A 173 -14.55 -8.92 13.92
N LEU A 174 -13.58 -8.00 13.95
CA LEU A 174 -13.71 -6.65 13.47
C LEU A 174 -13.70 -6.54 11.95
N ASP A 175 -12.70 -7.16 11.32
CA ASP A 175 -12.57 -7.24 9.86
C ASP A 175 -13.81 -7.92 9.25
N GLU A 176 -14.32 -8.97 9.90
CA GLU A 176 -15.55 -9.64 9.47
C GLU A 176 -16.76 -8.70 9.55
N LEU A 177 -16.90 -7.93 10.64
CA LEU A 177 -17.98 -6.97 10.79
C LEU A 177 -17.89 -5.86 9.75
N GLU A 178 -16.69 -5.30 9.54
CA GLU A 178 -16.44 -4.25 8.55
C GLU A 178 -16.82 -4.72 7.14
N HIS A 179 -16.30 -5.89 6.74
CA HIS A 179 -16.59 -6.48 5.44
C HIS A 179 -18.10 -6.62 5.19
N LEU A 180 -18.84 -7.13 6.17
CA LEU A 180 -20.28 -7.33 6.04
C LEU A 180 -21.06 -6.00 5.94
N VAL A 181 -20.62 -4.96 6.67
CA VAL A 181 -21.24 -3.64 6.58
C VAL A 181 -20.96 -2.98 5.23
N VAL A 182 -19.72 -3.02 4.75
CA VAL A 182 -19.33 -2.54 3.42
C VAL A 182 -20.18 -3.21 2.34
N MET A 183 -20.28 -4.53 2.40
CA MET A 183 -21.12 -5.31 1.50
C MET A 183 -22.59 -4.86 1.54
N ARG A 184 -23.17 -4.61 2.74
CA ARG A 184 -24.56 -4.11 2.88
C ARG A 184 -24.73 -2.73 2.27
N LEU A 185 -23.79 -1.81 2.46
CA LEU A 185 -23.85 -0.46 1.86
C LEU A 185 -23.84 -0.52 0.33
N PHE A 186 -23.02 -1.39 -0.27
CA PHE A 186 -23.05 -1.61 -1.72
C PHE A 186 -24.39 -2.19 -2.22
N GLU A 187 -25.02 -3.09 -1.47
CA GLU A 187 -26.36 -3.58 -1.83
C GLU A 187 -27.44 -2.50 -1.76
N LEU A 188 -27.41 -1.64 -0.73
CA LEU A 188 -28.32 -0.51 -0.62
C LEU A 188 -28.15 0.46 -1.80
N SER A 189 -26.90 0.77 -2.16
CA SER A 189 -26.59 1.58 -3.34
C SER A 189 -27.17 0.95 -4.62
N LYS A 190 -26.96 -0.35 -4.83
CA LYS A 190 -27.52 -1.08 -5.99
C LYS A 190 -29.05 -1.08 -6.04
N LEU A 191 -29.74 -1.11 -4.89
CA LEU A 191 -31.19 -0.98 -4.84
C LEU A 191 -31.69 0.41 -5.26
N SER A 192 -30.90 1.46 -4.99
CA SER A 192 -31.24 2.84 -5.33
C SER A 192 -31.01 3.22 -6.80
N LEU A 193 -30.30 2.37 -7.58
CA LEU A 193 -30.04 2.62 -9.00
C LEU A 193 -31.30 2.43 -9.87
N SER A 194 -31.62 3.46 -10.64
CA SER A 194 -32.65 3.44 -11.68
C SER A 194 -32.26 2.49 -12.82
N GLY A 195 -33.19 1.60 -13.22
CA GLY A 195 -32.96 0.59 -14.28
C GLY A 195 -32.84 -0.86 -13.76
N THR A 196 -32.94 -1.09 -12.46
CA THR A 196 -32.94 -2.45 -11.89
C THR A 196 -34.30 -3.14 -12.08
N GLY A 197 -34.32 -4.23 -12.84
CA GLY A 197 -35.53 -5.04 -13.07
C GLY A 197 -36.14 -5.58 -11.77
N TYR A 198 -37.46 -5.76 -11.74
CA TYR A 198 -38.21 -6.19 -10.54
C TYR A 198 -37.65 -7.45 -9.87
N LYS A 199 -37.27 -8.47 -10.66
CA LYS A 199 -36.68 -9.72 -10.15
C LYS A 199 -35.34 -9.48 -9.47
N LEU A 200 -34.49 -8.60 -10.00
CA LEU A 200 -33.21 -8.25 -9.41
C LEU A 200 -33.41 -7.51 -8.07
N ARG A 201 -34.35 -6.56 -8.02
CA ARG A 201 -34.71 -5.88 -6.77
C ARG A 201 -35.17 -6.85 -5.67
N GLN A 202 -36.01 -7.83 -6.00
CA GLN A 202 -36.41 -8.87 -5.05
C GLN A 202 -35.23 -9.70 -4.53
N GLN A 203 -34.27 -10.05 -5.41
CA GLN A 203 -33.08 -10.80 -4.98
C GLN A 203 -32.18 -9.97 -4.06
N ILE A 204 -31.98 -8.69 -4.37
CA ILE A 204 -31.19 -7.79 -3.52
C ILE A 204 -31.90 -7.59 -2.17
N SER A 205 -33.22 -7.43 -2.13
CA SER A 205 -33.97 -7.35 -0.85
C SER A 205 -33.82 -8.61 0.01
N LYS A 206 -33.88 -9.80 -0.59
CA LYS A 206 -33.65 -11.07 0.13
C LYS A 206 -32.20 -11.19 0.63
N ALA A 207 -31.22 -10.78 -0.18
CA ALA A 207 -29.82 -10.76 0.21
C ALA A 207 -29.58 -9.80 1.38
N LEU A 208 -30.18 -8.61 1.34
CA LEU A 208 -30.10 -7.59 2.39
C LEU A 208 -30.66 -8.10 3.73
N GLN A 209 -31.76 -8.85 3.69
CA GLN A 209 -32.36 -9.43 4.89
C GLN A 209 -31.44 -10.49 5.52
N ARG A 210 -30.93 -11.43 4.72
CA ARG A 210 -29.95 -12.44 5.20
C ARG A 210 -28.69 -11.77 5.76
N ARG A 211 -28.19 -10.76 5.05
CA ARG A 211 -27.01 -10.01 5.47
C ARG A 211 -27.23 -9.26 6.78
N SER A 212 -28.44 -8.76 7.01
CA SER A 212 -28.79 -8.12 8.29
C SER A 212 -28.67 -9.09 9.46
N ASP A 213 -29.11 -10.34 9.30
CA ASP A 213 -28.94 -11.37 10.32
C ASP A 213 -27.45 -11.73 10.53
N THR A 214 -26.69 -11.87 9.44
CA THR A 214 -25.23 -12.11 9.51
C THR A 214 -24.49 -11.00 10.23
N ILE A 215 -24.83 -9.73 9.94
CA ILE A 215 -24.23 -8.57 10.61
C ILE A 215 -24.59 -8.59 12.10
N ARG A 216 -25.82 -8.90 12.50
CA ARG A 216 -26.15 -9.02 13.95
C ARG A 216 -25.28 -10.06 14.65
N ASN A 217 -25.02 -11.20 14.00
CA ASN A 217 -24.12 -12.22 14.54
C ASN A 217 -22.66 -11.74 14.58
N ALA A 218 -22.21 -10.96 13.59
CA ALA A 218 -20.89 -10.35 13.60
C ALA A 218 -20.75 -9.29 14.70
N ILE A 219 -21.78 -8.46 14.94
CA ILE A 219 -21.82 -7.51 16.08
C ILE A 219 -21.67 -8.26 17.39
N ASN A 220 -22.40 -9.36 17.58
CA ASN A 220 -22.30 -10.16 18.80
C ASN A 220 -20.88 -10.70 19.00
N ARG A 221 -20.28 -11.27 17.94
CA ARG A 221 -18.89 -11.74 17.98
C ARG A 221 -17.91 -10.62 18.31
N TYR A 222 -18.05 -9.47 17.66
CA TYR A 222 -17.27 -8.27 17.96
C TYR A 222 -17.40 -7.86 19.43
N ASN A 223 -18.61 -7.70 19.94
CA ASN A 223 -18.85 -7.24 21.31
C ASN A 223 -18.30 -8.22 22.35
N ILE A 224 -18.36 -9.53 22.09
CA ILE A 224 -17.74 -10.55 22.95
C ILE A 224 -16.21 -10.36 22.99
N GLN A 225 -15.56 -10.17 21.84
CA GLN A 225 -14.10 -9.96 21.80
C GLN A 225 -13.69 -8.56 22.29
N ALA A 226 -14.52 -7.55 22.10
CA ALA A 226 -14.27 -6.19 22.59
C ALA A 226 -14.29 -6.14 24.12
N ALA A 227 -15.17 -6.92 24.75
CA ALA A 227 -15.28 -7.03 26.21
C ALA A 227 -14.16 -7.88 26.85
N SER A 228 -13.51 -8.78 26.09
CA SER A 228 -12.41 -9.61 26.59
C SER A 228 -11.05 -8.90 26.62
N LEU A 229 -10.93 -7.72 25.99
CA LEU A 229 -9.73 -6.89 26.02
C LEU A 229 -9.58 -6.14 27.34
N ILE A 230 -8.33 -5.79 27.67
CA ILE A 230 -7.98 -4.97 28.84
C ILE A 230 -7.19 -3.74 28.33
N PRO A 231 -7.76 -2.52 28.41
CA PRO A 231 -9.12 -2.17 28.82
C PRO A 231 -10.20 -2.62 27.80
N PRO A 232 -11.45 -2.82 28.24
CA PRO A 232 -12.55 -3.21 27.36
C PRO A 232 -12.85 -2.11 26.35
N ARG A 233 -13.17 -2.50 25.11
CA ARG A 233 -13.50 -1.58 24.02
C ARG A 233 -14.99 -1.29 23.95
N GLN A 234 -15.36 -0.20 23.28
CA GLN A 234 -16.76 0.19 23.07
C GLN A 234 -17.52 -0.86 22.25
N THR A 235 -18.71 -1.19 22.72
CA THR A 235 -19.64 -2.10 22.04
C THR A 235 -20.42 -1.37 20.96
N ILE A 236 -20.69 -2.06 19.85
CA ILE A 236 -21.48 -1.56 18.73
C ILE A 236 -22.89 -2.16 18.81
N THR A 237 -23.92 -1.35 18.56
CA THR A 237 -25.30 -1.81 18.46
C THR A 237 -25.77 -1.86 17.01
N TRP A 238 -26.83 -2.63 16.75
CA TRP A 238 -27.45 -2.63 15.42
C TRP A 238 -27.95 -1.25 14.99
N LYS A 239 -28.36 -0.41 15.94
CA LYS A 239 -28.84 0.94 15.68
C LYS A 239 -27.72 1.78 15.06
N ASP A 240 -26.52 1.71 15.63
CA ASP A 240 -25.33 2.42 15.13
C ASP A 240 -25.05 2.01 13.67
N ILE A 241 -25.14 0.72 13.34
CA ILE A 241 -24.94 0.22 11.97
C ILE A 241 -26.09 0.54 11.01
N ALA A 242 -27.32 0.63 11.52
CA ALA A 242 -28.48 0.97 10.71
C ALA A 242 -28.52 2.46 10.34
N GLU A 243 -27.95 3.32 11.19
CA GLU A 243 -27.81 4.75 10.96
C GLU A 243 -26.69 5.08 9.96
N TYR A 244 -25.72 4.19 9.73
CA TYR A 244 -24.70 4.39 8.71
C TYR A 244 -25.30 4.42 7.30
N SER A 245 -25.22 5.60 6.70
CA SER A 245 -25.59 5.91 5.33
C SER A 245 -24.38 5.83 4.38
N PHE A 246 -23.16 6.00 4.91
CA PHE A 246 -21.93 6.06 4.13
C PHE A 246 -20.79 5.23 4.75
N LEU A 247 -19.88 4.72 3.91
CA LEU A 247 -18.72 3.91 4.32
C LEU A 247 -17.82 4.62 5.34
N GLY A 248 -17.71 5.94 5.22
CA GLY A 248 -16.93 6.78 6.14
C GLY A 248 -17.54 6.98 7.53
N GLU A 249 -18.75 6.46 7.77
CA GLU A 249 -19.42 6.51 9.08
C GLU A 249 -19.17 5.23 9.90
N PHE A 250 -18.63 4.16 9.29
CA PHE A 250 -18.34 2.92 10.03
C PHE A 250 -17.19 3.12 11.04
N ASP A 251 -17.52 2.91 12.31
CA ASP A 251 -16.79 3.33 13.53
C ASP A 251 -15.36 2.76 13.73
N LEU A 252 -14.79 2.00 12.80
CA LEU A 252 -13.41 1.52 12.97
C LEU A 252 -12.34 2.58 12.78
N LEU A 253 -12.72 3.61 12.05
CA LEU A 253 -11.90 4.72 11.67
C LEU A 253 -12.14 5.94 12.57
N HIS A 254 -12.42 5.72 13.88
CA HIS A 254 -12.42 6.76 14.94
C HIS A 254 -11.02 7.35 15.21
N LYS A 255 -10.19 7.39 14.17
CA LYS A 255 -8.98 8.19 14.14
C LYS A 255 -9.31 9.43 13.33
N ASP A 256 -8.90 10.58 13.83
CA ASP A 256 -9.17 11.85 13.15
C ASP A 256 -8.64 11.83 11.71
N TRP A 257 -7.54 11.14 11.43
CA TRP A 257 -6.99 10.97 10.07
C TRP A 257 -7.88 10.20 9.10
N ALA A 258 -8.81 9.38 9.59
CA ALA A 258 -9.59 8.47 8.78
C ALA A 258 -10.99 9.01 8.40
N ARG A 259 -11.39 10.14 9.01
CA ARG A 259 -12.62 10.85 8.63
C ARG A 259 -12.55 11.31 7.17
N PRO A 260 -13.63 11.18 6.36
CA PRO A 260 -13.60 11.54 4.93
C PRO A 260 -13.10 12.97 4.67
N ALA A 261 -13.58 13.94 5.46
CA ALA A 261 -13.16 15.33 5.33
C ALA A 261 -11.66 15.54 5.62
N HIS A 262 -11.12 14.85 6.63
CA HIS A 262 -9.71 14.93 6.99
C HIS A 262 -8.83 14.20 5.95
N ARG A 263 -9.31 13.08 5.39
CA ARG A 263 -8.67 12.35 4.29
C ARG A 263 -8.56 13.19 3.02
N GLU A 264 -9.65 13.85 2.66
CA GLU A 264 -9.68 14.75 1.51
C GLU A 264 -8.69 15.91 1.71
N ALA A 265 -8.73 16.54 2.90
CA ALA A 265 -7.80 17.60 3.29
C ALA A 265 -6.34 17.15 3.20
N THR A 266 -6.02 15.98 3.77
CA THR A 266 -4.67 15.39 3.76
C THR A 266 -4.18 15.11 2.34
N THR A 267 -5.04 14.57 1.49
CA THR A 267 -4.73 14.30 0.08
C THR A 267 -4.43 15.60 -0.67
N LYS A 268 -5.25 16.64 -0.47
CA LYS A 268 -5.04 17.96 -1.07
C LYS A 268 -3.75 18.60 -0.58
N TYR A 269 -3.44 18.49 0.72
CA TYR A 269 -2.19 18.99 1.31
C TYR A 269 -0.96 18.36 0.68
N PHE A 270 -0.89 17.02 0.61
CA PHE A 270 0.27 16.37 0.00
C PHE A 270 0.35 16.63 -1.51
N LYS A 271 -0.78 16.72 -2.22
CA LYS A 271 -0.78 17.16 -3.64
C LYS A 271 -0.22 18.58 -3.80
N LEU A 272 -0.52 19.50 -2.88
CA LEU A 272 0.03 20.85 -2.88
C LEU A 272 1.55 20.83 -2.62
N CYS A 273 2.03 20.04 -1.66
CA CYS A 273 3.46 19.84 -1.42
C CYS A 273 4.17 19.32 -2.68
N ARG A 274 3.63 18.25 -3.30
CA ARG A 274 4.18 17.68 -4.53
C ARG A 274 4.17 18.67 -5.70
N ALA A 275 3.12 19.47 -5.86
CA ALA A 275 3.07 20.50 -6.90
C ALA A 275 4.14 21.59 -6.69
N ARG A 276 4.45 21.95 -5.44
CA ARG A 276 5.53 22.90 -5.12
C ARG A 276 6.92 22.29 -5.39
N GLU A 277 7.14 21.05 -4.98
CA GLU A 277 8.36 20.30 -5.31
C GLU A 277 8.55 20.17 -6.83
N GLU A 278 7.45 19.94 -7.55
CA GLU A 278 7.46 19.81 -9.01
C GLU A 278 7.95 21.08 -9.69
N ILE A 279 7.50 22.25 -9.23
CA ILE A 279 7.99 23.53 -9.75
C ILE A 279 9.51 23.66 -9.55
N ILE A 280 10.03 23.27 -8.39
CA ILE A 280 11.48 23.31 -8.10
C ILE A 280 12.24 22.39 -9.06
N ARG A 281 11.75 21.17 -9.28
CA ARG A 281 12.33 20.21 -10.23
C ARG A 281 12.31 20.74 -11.65
N LEU A 282 11.17 21.26 -12.11
CA LEU A 282 11.03 21.79 -13.46
C LEU A 282 11.93 23.01 -13.68
N ASN A 283 12.10 23.89 -12.68
CA ASN A 283 13.04 25.01 -12.75
C ASN A 283 14.48 24.54 -13.05
N ILE A 284 14.90 23.44 -12.43
CA ILE A 284 16.21 22.83 -12.67
C ILE A 284 16.29 22.29 -14.10
N GLU A 285 15.28 21.53 -14.55
CA GLU A 285 15.27 20.91 -15.88
C GLU A 285 15.19 21.93 -17.02
N ILE A 286 14.43 23.02 -16.85
CA ILE A 286 14.38 24.16 -17.77
C ILE A 286 15.78 24.74 -17.97
N ARG A 287 16.49 25.00 -16.87
CA ARG A 287 17.84 25.55 -16.92
C ARG A 287 18.85 24.56 -17.50
N ARG A 288 18.73 23.27 -17.19
CA ARG A 288 19.56 22.20 -17.77
C ARG A 288 19.38 22.10 -19.27
N LEU A 289 18.14 22.08 -19.78
CA LEU A 289 17.87 22.01 -21.21
C LEU A 289 18.44 23.23 -21.94
N ARG A 290 18.26 24.43 -21.38
CA ARG A 290 18.84 25.65 -21.97
C ARG A 290 20.36 25.61 -22.03
N THR A 291 21.00 25.15 -20.95
CA THR A 291 22.46 25.02 -20.89
C THR A 291 22.95 23.98 -21.90
N ALA A 292 22.30 22.82 -21.98
CA ALA A 292 22.65 21.79 -22.94
C ALA A 292 22.54 22.27 -24.39
N ILE A 293 21.49 23.03 -24.73
CA ILE A 293 21.35 23.63 -26.07
C ILE A 293 22.48 24.61 -26.37
N HIS A 294 22.84 25.45 -25.39
CA HIS A 294 23.90 26.44 -25.55
C HIS A 294 25.27 25.78 -25.76
N ASP A 295 25.63 24.83 -24.89
CA ASP A 295 26.89 24.09 -24.96
C ASP A 295 26.98 23.28 -26.27
N GLU A 296 25.91 22.54 -26.63
CA GLU A 296 25.85 21.76 -27.88
C GLU A 296 26.02 22.66 -29.12
N THR A 297 25.48 23.90 -29.07
CA THR A 297 25.63 24.87 -30.16
C THR A 297 27.06 25.37 -30.30
N ILE A 298 27.72 25.71 -29.19
CA ILE A 298 29.11 26.16 -29.20
C ILE A 298 30.03 25.04 -29.68
N ASP A 299 29.90 23.85 -29.09
CA ASP A 299 30.73 22.69 -29.41
C ASP A 299 30.58 22.28 -30.88
N THR A 300 29.34 22.19 -31.37
CA THR A 300 29.09 21.79 -32.75
C THR A 300 29.58 22.84 -33.75
N SER A 301 29.45 24.13 -33.43
CA SER A 301 30.00 25.19 -34.29
C SER A 301 31.52 25.09 -34.39
N ALA A 302 32.22 24.91 -33.26
CA ALA A 302 33.67 24.76 -33.23
C ALA A 302 34.13 23.54 -34.03
N VAL A 303 33.45 22.40 -33.88
CA VAL A 303 33.77 21.18 -34.65
C VAL A 303 33.50 21.37 -36.15
N ILE A 304 32.44 22.07 -36.54
CA ILE A 304 32.18 22.38 -37.95
C ILE A 304 33.32 23.25 -38.51
N ASP A 305 33.76 24.27 -37.78
CA ASP A 305 34.85 25.17 -38.21
C ASP A 305 36.20 24.42 -38.34
N GLU A 306 36.51 23.53 -37.40
CA GLU A 306 37.68 22.63 -37.48
C GLU A 306 37.59 21.72 -38.73
N LEU A 307 36.43 21.12 -38.97
CA LEU A 307 36.22 20.21 -40.09
C LEU A 307 36.18 20.92 -41.44
N LEU A 308 35.80 22.20 -41.51
CA LEU A 308 35.85 22.95 -42.77
C LEU A 308 37.27 23.03 -43.33
N VAL A 309 38.28 23.05 -42.45
CA VAL A 309 39.70 23.04 -42.84
C VAL A 309 40.18 21.62 -43.11
N ALA A 310 39.84 20.65 -42.25
CA ALA A 310 40.39 19.30 -42.33
C ALA A 310 39.67 18.38 -43.35
N ASN A 311 38.34 18.44 -43.43
CA ASN A 311 37.51 17.63 -44.31
C ASN A 311 36.18 18.34 -44.67
N PRO A 312 36.17 19.11 -45.77
CA PRO A 312 35.00 19.91 -46.16
C PRO A 312 33.72 19.10 -46.43
N LEU A 313 33.84 17.86 -46.91
CA LEU A 313 32.68 17.00 -47.18
C LEU A 313 32.00 16.54 -45.87
N LEU A 314 32.80 16.16 -44.87
CA LEU A 314 32.28 15.80 -43.54
C LEU A 314 31.67 17.02 -42.83
N ALA A 315 32.28 18.19 -42.97
CA ALA A 315 31.73 19.45 -42.44
C ALA A 315 30.36 19.78 -43.05
N ALA A 316 30.20 19.59 -44.37
CA ALA A 316 28.93 19.81 -45.06
C ALA A 316 27.82 18.88 -44.57
N GLU A 317 28.14 17.60 -44.35
CA GLU A 317 27.19 16.61 -43.81
C GLU A 317 26.81 16.91 -42.35
N LEU A 318 27.79 17.22 -41.49
CA LEU A 318 27.54 17.59 -40.10
C LEU A 318 26.69 18.86 -40.02
N LYS A 319 26.96 19.86 -40.87
CA LYS A 319 26.16 21.09 -40.97
C LYS A 319 24.73 20.79 -41.43
N ARG A 320 24.52 19.83 -42.34
CA ARG A 320 23.17 19.41 -42.75
C ARG A 320 22.41 18.78 -41.59
N GLN A 321 23.03 17.86 -40.84
CA GLN A 321 22.40 17.24 -39.67
C GLN A 321 22.11 18.26 -38.57
N TRP A 322 23.07 19.16 -38.29
CA TRP A 322 22.94 20.21 -37.30
C TRP A 322 21.78 21.16 -37.59
N ARG A 323 21.48 21.47 -38.86
CA ARG A 323 20.32 22.32 -39.21
C ARG A 323 19.00 21.77 -38.65
N SER A 324 18.79 20.46 -38.69
CA SER A 324 17.58 19.83 -38.15
C SER A 324 17.53 19.97 -36.62
N ARG A 325 18.66 19.68 -35.95
CA ARG A 325 18.80 19.83 -34.49
C ARG A 325 18.61 21.29 -34.05
N ALA A 326 19.26 22.23 -34.73
CA ALA A 326 19.16 23.67 -34.47
C ALA A 326 17.73 24.20 -34.62
N ALA A 327 16.96 23.70 -35.59
CA ALA A 327 15.55 24.06 -35.74
C ALA A 327 14.72 23.61 -34.52
N ILE A 328 14.96 22.39 -34.01
CA ILE A 328 14.33 21.90 -32.78
C ILE A 328 14.80 22.72 -31.56
N ASN A 329 16.10 23.02 -31.46
CA ASN A 329 16.67 23.83 -30.39
C ASN A 329 16.09 25.26 -30.36
N ALA A 330 15.78 25.84 -31.51
CA ALA A 330 15.09 27.13 -31.61
C ALA A 330 13.67 27.06 -31.03
N VAL A 331 12.93 25.99 -31.33
CA VAL A 331 11.60 25.75 -30.75
C VAL A 331 11.69 25.56 -29.23
N HIS A 332 12.68 24.80 -28.76
CA HIS A 332 12.94 24.65 -27.33
C HIS A 332 13.20 26.00 -26.67
N THR A 333 14.15 26.78 -27.19
CA THR A 333 14.53 28.09 -26.64
C THR A 333 13.31 29.01 -26.57
N TYR A 334 12.53 29.10 -27.65
CA TYR A 334 11.30 29.88 -27.67
C TYR A 334 10.32 29.47 -26.55
N ARG A 335 10.09 28.18 -26.35
CA ARG A 335 9.19 27.69 -25.30
C ARG A 335 9.75 27.93 -23.90
N LEU A 336 11.06 27.75 -23.70
CA LEU A 336 11.69 28.06 -22.41
C LEU A 336 11.54 29.56 -22.07
N ASP A 337 11.68 30.45 -23.06
CA ASP A 337 11.43 31.88 -22.88
C ASP A 337 9.97 32.15 -22.49
N GLN A 338 9.02 31.39 -23.05
CA GLN A 338 7.62 31.50 -22.63
C GLN A 338 7.47 31.07 -21.16
N ILE A 339 8.10 29.97 -20.72
CA ILE A 339 8.01 29.50 -19.33
C ILE A 339 8.49 30.59 -18.36
N GLU A 340 9.64 31.20 -18.66
CA GLU A 340 10.23 32.25 -17.83
C GLU A 340 9.37 33.52 -17.73
N ARG A 341 8.50 33.76 -18.71
CA ARG A 341 7.54 34.87 -18.71
C ARG A 341 6.23 34.55 -17.98
N LEU A 342 6.00 33.31 -17.56
CA LEU A 342 4.79 32.94 -16.85
C LEU A 342 4.72 33.65 -15.49
N PHE A 343 3.54 34.15 -15.16
CA PHE A 343 3.26 34.62 -13.81
C PHE A 343 3.34 33.44 -12.83
N GLY A 344 4.25 33.54 -11.85
CA GLY A 344 4.59 32.46 -10.93
C GLY A 344 5.84 31.67 -11.30
N PHE A 345 6.58 32.05 -12.34
CA PHE A 345 7.93 31.53 -12.56
C PHE A 345 8.84 31.86 -11.36
N SER A 346 9.51 30.85 -10.81
CA SER A 346 10.37 30.99 -9.63
C SER A 346 11.80 30.48 -9.84
N GLY A 347 12.11 30.04 -11.07
CA GLY A 347 13.44 29.57 -11.43
C GLY A 347 14.41 30.71 -11.72
N ILE A 348 15.67 30.35 -11.96
CA ILE A 348 16.70 31.30 -12.40
C ILE A 348 16.72 31.33 -13.92
N SER A 349 16.51 32.52 -14.49
CA SER A 349 16.51 32.70 -15.94
C SER A 349 17.91 32.58 -16.54
N GLY A 350 17.95 32.15 -17.80
CA GLY A 350 19.18 32.10 -18.59
C GLY A 350 19.98 30.82 -18.44
N ILE A 351 21.25 30.87 -18.84
CA ILE A 351 22.12 29.69 -18.96
C ILE A 351 22.75 29.36 -17.59
N GLY A 352 22.93 28.05 -17.32
CA GLY A 352 23.67 27.55 -16.17
C GLY A 352 25.14 27.32 -16.50
N THR A 353 25.92 26.91 -15.49
CA THR A 353 27.30 26.48 -15.70
C THR A 353 27.37 24.98 -15.51
N ARG A 354 27.88 24.25 -16.49
CA ARG A 354 28.12 22.81 -16.36
C ARG A 354 29.25 22.60 -15.36
N LEU A 355 29.02 21.78 -14.33
CA LEU A 355 30.10 21.34 -13.45
C LEU A 355 31.06 20.51 -14.31
N ALA A 356 32.31 20.95 -14.43
CA ALA A 356 33.32 20.23 -15.20
C ALA A 356 33.47 18.81 -14.63
N ASN A 357 33.19 17.80 -15.45
CA ASN A 357 33.53 16.42 -15.12
C ASN A 357 34.99 16.20 -15.53
N PRO A 358 35.93 15.97 -14.60
CA PRO A 358 37.36 15.85 -14.93
C PRO A 358 37.66 14.71 -15.92
N ALA A 359 36.74 13.76 -16.09
CA ALA A 359 36.87 12.64 -17.02
C ALA A 359 36.74 12.99 -18.53
N PHE A 360 36.24 14.19 -18.89
CA PHE A 360 36.00 14.58 -20.30
C PHE A 360 36.57 15.96 -20.64
N SER A 361 37.75 16.29 -20.10
CA SER A 361 38.50 17.45 -20.56
C SER A 361 39.15 17.11 -21.91
N ARG A 362 38.74 17.77 -22.99
CA ARG A 362 39.40 17.66 -24.30
C ARG A 362 40.89 18.06 -24.11
N PRO A 363 41.87 17.21 -24.45
CA PRO A 363 43.27 17.59 -24.29
C PRO A 363 43.57 18.74 -25.24
N VAL A 364 43.96 19.88 -24.66
CA VAL A 364 44.51 21.00 -25.41
C VAL A 364 45.84 20.52 -26.00
N ASN A 365 45.87 20.29 -27.31
CA ASN A 365 47.09 19.95 -28.04
C ASN A 365 48.07 21.13 -27.96
N THR A 366 49.03 21.05 -27.04
CA THR A 366 50.28 21.79 -27.11
C THR A 366 51.30 20.89 -27.80
N ASN A 367 51.74 21.31 -28.99
CA ASN A 367 52.76 20.60 -29.75
C ASN A 367 54.09 20.57 -28.98
N GLY A 368 54.50 19.38 -28.55
CA GLY A 368 55.82 19.09 -28.03
C GLY A 368 56.07 17.59 -28.05
N ALA A 369 56.92 17.14 -28.96
CA ALA A 369 57.22 15.74 -29.21
C ALA A 369 57.93 15.04 -28.03
N SER A 370 57.53 13.80 -27.71
CA SER A 370 58.36 12.57 -27.82
C SER A 370 57.79 11.40 -27.00
N SER A 371 57.52 10.31 -27.72
CA SER A 371 57.63 8.87 -27.38
C SER A 371 57.60 8.37 -25.92
N ALA A 372 56.64 7.49 -25.59
CA ALA A 372 56.93 6.10 -25.16
C ALA A 372 55.65 5.25 -24.94
N GLN A 373 55.66 4.09 -25.61
CA GLN A 373 55.03 2.77 -25.43
C GLN A 373 53.97 2.48 -24.32
N ALA A 374 52.85 1.94 -24.83
CA ALA A 374 52.11 0.71 -24.47
C ALA A 374 51.83 0.32 -23.00
N GLU A 375 50.55 0.07 -22.69
CA GLU A 375 50.04 -1.22 -22.19
C GLU A 375 48.49 -1.24 -22.16
N ASN A 376 47.88 -2.30 -22.70
CA ASN A 376 46.49 -2.70 -22.46
C ASN A 376 46.44 -3.49 -21.14
N PRO A 377 45.37 -3.42 -20.34
CA PRO A 377 44.36 -4.46 -20.48
C PRO A 377 42.91 -4.08 -20.12
N ASP A 378 42.04 -4.92 -20.70
CA ASP A 378 40.78 -5.46 -20.21
C ASP A 378 39.53 -4.60 -19.92
N SER A 379 38.57 -4.90 -20.81
CA SER A 379 37.13 -4.94 -20.62
C SER A 379 36.68 -5.49 -19.26
N SER A 380 36.02 -4.66 -18.46
CA SER A 380 34.97 -5.10 -17.55
C SER A 380 33.68 -4.34 -17.88
N ALA A 381 32.79 -5.03 -18.60
CA ALA A 381 31.38 -4.69 -18.66
C ALA A 381 30.75 -4.89 -17.27
N SER A 382 30.04 -3.88 -16.77
CA SER A 382 29.04 -4.00 -15.69
C SER A 382 28.01 -2.91 -15.96
N GLU A 383 26.89 -3.29 -16.57
CA GLU A 383 25.59 -3.45 -15.88
C GLU A 383 24.77 -2.16 -15.94
N PHE A 384 24.16 -1.95 -17.13
CA PHE A 384 22.90 -1.25 -17.24
C PHE A 384 21.82 -2.32 -17.29
N HIS A 385 21.20 -2.62 -16.16
CA HIS A 385 19.90 -3.28 -16.10
C HIS A 385 19.01 -2.58 -15.09
N ASP A 386 17.75 -2.49 -15.51
CA ASP A 386 16.54 -2.26 -14.72
C ASP A 386 16.11 -0.82 -14.41
N ILE A 387 15.62 -0.15 -15.46
CA ILE A 387 14.48 0.79 -15.36
C ILE A 387 13.49 0.49 -16.51
N GLU A 388 12.97 -0.74 -16.57
CA GLU A 388 11.75 -1.06 -17.32
C GLU A 388 10.93 -2.06 -16.51
N ALA A 389 10.13 -1.58 -15.54
CA ALA A 389 9.14 -2.44 -14.88
C ALA A 389 7.94 -1.70 -14.25
N LEU A 390 7.71 -0.40 -14.47
CA LEU A 390 6.63 0.30 -13.74
C LEU A 390 5.58 1.06 -14.56
N ASP A 391 5.64 1.08 -15.90
CA ASP A 391 4.68 1.87 -16.70
C ASP A 391 3.93 1.07 -17.79
N ARG A 392 3.83 -0.27 -17.69
CA ARG A 392 3.13 -1.09 -18.71
C ARG A 392 1.78 -1.69 -18.28
N GLU A 393 1.27 -1.44 -17.07
CA GLU A 393 -0.02 -2.02 -16.63
C GLU A 393 -1.22 -1.08 -16.59
N GLU A 394 -1.09 0.23 -16.83
CA GLU A 394 -2.26 1.15 -16.77
C GLU A 394 -2.89 1.53 -18.11
N HIS A 395 -2.36 1.08 -19.25
CA HIS A 395 -2.88 1.50 -20.57
C HIS A 395 -3.58 0.41 -21.41
N GLU A 396 -3.81 -0.79 -20.87
CA GLU A 396 -4.46 -1.90 -21.59
C GLU A 396 -5.84 -2.31 -21.04
N VAL A 397 -6.47 -1.50 -20.16
CA VAL A 397 -7.80 -1.82 -19.60
C VAL A 397 -8.91 -0.85 -20.08
N VAL A 398 -8.58 0.20 -20.83
CA VAL A 398 -9.56 1.27 -21.17
C VAL A 398 -10.09 1.20 -22.62
N THR A 399 -9.62 0.27 -23.46
CA THR A 399 -10.04 0.21 -24.88
C THR A 399 -10.88 -1.00 -25.29
N GLU A 400 -11.18 -1.94 -24.40
CA GLU A 400 -12.03 -3.11 -24.75
C GLU A 400 -13.52 -2.92 -24.43
N ASP A 401 -13.92 -1.96 -23.59
CA ASP A 401 -15.32 -1.82 -23.14
C ASP A 401 -16.18 -0.82 -23.97
N MET A 402 -15.67 -0.32 -25.10
CA MET A 402 -16.41 0.60 -26.00
C MET A 402 -16.74 0.00 -27.37
N ALA A 403 -16.46 -1.29 -27.61
CA ALA A 403 -16.78 -1.95 -28.89
C ALA A 403 -18.16 -2.66 -28.91
N ASP A 404 -18.78 -2.93 -27.76
CA ASP A 404 -20.00 -3.76 -27.69
C ASP A 404 -21.33 -2.99 -27.59
N PHE A 405 -21.33 -1.65 -27.75
CA PHE A 405 -22.57 -0.85 -27.64
C PHE A 405 -23.12 -0.30 -28.98
N CYS A 406 -22.67 -0.80 -30.14
CA CYS A 406 -23.17 -0.34 -31.44
C CYS A 406 -23.78 -1.41 -32.36
N THR A 407 -24.10 -2.62 -31.87
CA THR A 407 -24.85 -3.60 -32.65
C THR A 407 -25.86 -4.38 -31.82
N GLN A 408 -27.06 -3.80 -31.65
CA GLN A 408 -28.38 -4.46 -31.83
C GLN A 408 -29.53 -3.49 -31.56
#